data_AF-A0A835C9R2-F1
#
_entry.id   AF-A0A835C9R2-F1
#
_cell.length_a   1.000
_cell.length_b   1.000
_cell.length_c   1.000
_cell.angle_alpha   90.00
_cell.angle_beta   90.00
_cell.angle_gamma   90.00
#
_symmetry.space_group_name_H-M   'P 1'
#
loop_
_entity.id
_entity.type
_entity.pdbx_description
1 polymer ?
#
loop_
_entity_poly.entity_id
_entity_poly.type
_entity_poly.pdbx_seq_one_letter_code
_entity_poly.pdbx_strand_id
1 'polypeptide(L)'
;MAFTEKCDIYSFGVVAMGVVMGKHPGELLLPLFCRTEQHRKLIEIWDQRITAPTSDDEKDIIVLVLAAFACLQICPKARPTMQQVYQALTNRNRPTSILKHLHEVKL
;
A
#
# COMPACT_ATOMS: atom_id res chain seq x y z
N MET A 1 11.12 21.19 -12.56
CA MET A 1 10.68 20.13 -11.61
C MET A 1 10.99 20.66 -10.22
N ALA A 2 9.99 20.86 -9.36
CA ALA A 2 10.22 21.28 -7.97
C ALA A 2 10.32 20.01 -7.12
N PHE A 3 11.45 19.82 -6.42
CA PHE A 3 11.61 18.73 -5.47
C PHE A 3 10.93 19.16 -4.17
N THR A 4 9.82 18.51 -3.84
CA THR A 4 9.04 18.80 -2.62
C THR A 4 8.94 17.55 -1.77
N GLU A 5 8.50 17.68 -0.52
CA GLU A 5 8.26 16.54 0.36
C GLU A 5 7.28 15.52 -0.27
N LYS A 6 6.44 15.96 -1.22
CA LYS A 6 5.51 15.09 -1.95
C LYS A 6 6.22 14.10 -2.88
N CYS A 7 7.43 14.40 -3.35
CA CYS A 7 8.23 13.46 -4.14
C CYS A 7 8.74 12.30 -3.27
N ASP A 8 9.19 12.61 -2.05
CA ASP A 8 9.62 11.59 -1.08
C ASP A 8 8.45 10.73 -0.64
N ILE A 9 7.27 11.32 -0.42
CA ILE A 9 6.04 10.57 -0.11
C ILE A 9 5.68 9.59 -1.24
N TYR A 10 5.77 10.01 -2.50
CA TYR A 10 5.51 9.10 -3.62
C TYR A 10 6.52 7.95 -3.65
N SER A 11 7.80 8.27 -3.49
CA SER A 11 8.89 7.29 -3.46
C SER A 11 8.72 6.29 -2.30
N PHE A 12 8.26 6.77 -1.13
CA PHE A 12 7.86 5.90 -0.03
C PHE A 12 6.75 4.93 -0.43
N GLY A 13 5.69 5.42 -1.10
CA GLY A 13 4.61 4.56 -1.58
C GLY A 13 5.08 3.48 -2.56
N VAL A 14 6.02 3.82 -3.45
CA VAL A 14 6.65 2.86 -4.38
C VAL A 14 7.41 1.77 -3.63
N VAL A 15 8.24 2.17 -2.65
CA VAL A 15 9.03 1.23 -1.83
C VAL A 15 8.12 0.36 -0.97
N ALA A 16 7.11 0.94 -0.31
CA ALA A 16 6.17 0.21 0.54
C ALA A 16 5.42 -0.88 -0.24
N MET A 17 4.95 -0.58 -1.46
CA MET A 17 4.35 -1.60 -2.32
C MET A 17 5.36 -2.68 -2.73
N GLY A 18 6.60 -2.29 -3.06
CA GLY A 18 7.67 -3.26 -3.35
C GLY A 18 7.92 -4.23 -2.19
N VAL A 19 7.86 -3.75 -0.95
CA VAL A 19 8.00 -4.58 0.26
C VAL A 19 6.81 -5.54 0.42
N VAL A 20 5.57 -5.04 0.32
CA VAL A 20 4.35 -5.87 0.46
C VAL A 20 4.32 -7.01 -0.56
N MET A 21 4.75 -6.72 -1.79
CA MET A 21 4.62 -7.64 -2.92
C MET A 21 5.86 -8.51 -3.12
N GLY A 22 6.98 -8.15 -2.47
CA GLY A 22 8.24 -8.91 -2.55
C GLY A 22 8.95 -8.86 -3.89
N LYS A 23 8.56 -7.96 -4.81
CA LYS A 23 9.16 -7.82 -6.15
C LYS A 23 9.55 -6.37 -6.45
N HIS A 24 10.30 -6.21 -7.53
CA HIS A 24 10.75 -4.89 -7.97
C HIS A 24 9.54 -4.01 -8.36
N PRO A 25 9.44 -2.77 -7.88
CA PRO A 25 8.26 -1.92 -8.13
C PRO A 25 7.98 -1.66 -9.60
N GLY A 26 9.02 -1.63 -10.46
CA GLY A 26 8.88 -1.43 -11.90
C GLY A 26 8.12 -2.55 -12.62
N GLU A 27 8.18 -3.78 -12.12
CA GLU A 27 7.44 -4.92 -12.71
C GLU A 27 5.96 -4.94 -12.29
N LEU A 28 5.63 -4.24 -11.20
CA LEU A 28 4.37 -4.35 -10.49
C LEU A 28 3.48 -3.11 -10.63
N LEU A 29 4.08 -1.93 -10.55
CA LEU A 29 3.35 -0.67 -10.63
C LEU A 29 2.94 -0.35 -12.07
N LEU A 30 3.72 -0.76 -13.07
CA LEU A 30 3.37 -0.55 -14.49
C LEU A 30 2.01 -1.17 -14.82
N PRO A 31 1.75 -2.46 -14.56
CA PRO A 31 0.46 -3.08 -14.86
C PRO A 31 -0.72 -2.49 -14.05
N LEU A 32 -0.47 -2.12 -12.78
CA LEU A 32 -1.47 -1.47 -11.91
C LEU A 32 -1.86 -0.08 -12.45
N PHE A 33 -0.87 0.76 -12.79
CA PHE A 33 -1.12 2.10 -13.33
C PHE A 33 -1.68 2.06 -14.76
N CYS A 34 -1.28 1.08 -15.57
CA CYS A 34 -1.83 0.85 -16.91
C CYS A 34 -3.23 0.22 -16.89
N ARG A 35 -3.81 -0.09 -15.71
CA ARG A 35 -5.10 -0.77 -15.55
C ARG A 35 -5.20 -2.10 -16.29
N THR A 36 -4.08 -2.74 -16.61
CA THR A 36 -4.08 -4.06 -17.25
C THR A 36 -4.36 -5.17 -16.25
N GLU A 37 -4.22 -4.90 -14.96
CA GLU A 37 -4.39 -5.84 -13.85
C GLU A 37 -5.39 -5.30 -12.80
N GLN A 38 -6.48 -4.66 -13.24
CA GLN A 38 -7.55 -4.27 -12.31
C GLN A 38 -8.26 -5.52 -11.79
N HIS A 39 -8.60 -5.54 -10.48
CA HIS A 39 -9.34 -6.62 -9.79
C HIS A 39 -8.51 -7.79 -9.23
N ARG A 40 -7.17 -7.73 -9.24
CA ARG A 40 -6.41 -8.71 -8.47
C ARG A 40 -6.66 -8.52 -6.98
N LYS A 41 -6.81 -9.65 -6.29
CA LYS A 41 -6.92 -9.62 -4.83
C LYS A 41 -5.54 -9.31 -4.26
N LEU A 42 -5.49 -8.59 -3.14
CA LEU A 42 -4.24 -8.26 -2.48
C LEU A 42 -3.40 -9.52 -2.17
N ILE A 43 -4.08 -10.63 -1.82
CA ILE A 43 -3.44 -11.94 -1.59
C ILE A 43 -2.74 -12.53 -2.84
N GLU A 44 -3.17 -12.18 -4.05
CA GLU A 44 -2.57 -12.67 -5.30
C GLU A 44 -1.27 -11.93 -5.63
N ILE A 45 -1.04 -10.78 -4.99
CA ILE A 45 0.10 -9.91 -5.27
C ILE A 45 1.03 -9.78 -4.06
N TRP A 46 0.59 -10.22 -2.89
CA TRP A 46 1.39 -10.39 -1.68
C TRP A 46 2.63 -11.29 -1.91
N ASP A 47 3.73 -11.03 -1.20
CA ASP A 47 4.92 -11.88 -1.23
C ASP A 47 4.63 -13.28 -0.69
N GLN A 48 4.41 -14.24 -1.60
CA GLN A 48 4.10 -15.63 -1.28
C GLN A 48 5.25 -16.39 -0.60
N ARG A 49 6.45 -15.79 -0.49
CA ARG A 49 7.57 -16.39 0.26
C ARG A 49 7.43 -16.18 1.76
N ILE A 50 6.56 -15.28 2.20
CA ILE A 50 6.28 -15.01 3.61
C ILE A 50 5.20 -16.00 4.10
N THR A 51 5.37 -16.53 5.31
CA THR A 51 4.35 -17.34 5.98
C THR A 51 3.00 -16.61 6.00
N ALA A 52 1.91 -17.36 5.90
CA ALA A 52 0.56 -16.79 5.93
C ALA A 52 0.38 -15.88 7.18
N PRO A 53 -0.02 -14.61 6.99
CA PRO A 53 -0.17 -13.65 8.09
C PRO A 53 -1.26 -14.08 9.07
N THR A 54 -1.08 -13.73 10.34
CA THR A 54 -2.18 -13.84 11.33
C THR A 54 -3.25 -12.78 11.07
N SER A 55 -4.43 -12.91 11.68
CA SER A 55 -5.53 -11.95 11.49
C SER A 55 -5.18 -10.51 11.92
N ASP A 56 -4.20 -10.33 12.81
CA ASP A 56 -3.69 -9.01 13.17
C ASP A 56 -2.66 -8.49 12.16
N ASP A 57 -1.77 -9.36 11.67
CA ASP A 57 -0.85 -9.02 10.58
C ASP A 57 -1.61 -8.59 9.32
N GLU A 58 -2.69 -9.28 8.97
CA GLU A 58 -3.53 -8.93 7.82
C GLU A 58 -4.04 -7.48 7.90
N LYS A 59 -4.47 -7.03 9.08
CA LYS A 59 -4.98 -5.66 9.28
C LYS A 59 -3.88 -4.63 9.06
N ASP A 60 -2.69 -4.87 9.61
CA ASP A 60 -1.56 -3.98 9.46
C ASP A 60 -1.06 -3.93 8.02
N ILE A 61 -1.07 -5.08 7.32
CA ILE A 61 -0.78 -5.16 5.89
C ILE A 61 -1.77 -4.33 5.08
N ILE A 62 -3.07 -4.45 5.34
CA ILE A 62 -4.08 -3.69 4.58
C ILE A 62 -3.91 -2.20 4.81
N VAL A 63 -3.64 -1.77 6.05
CA VAL A 63 -3.37 -0.35 6.34
C VAL A 63 -2.14 0.12 5.60
N LEU A 64 -1.05 -0.66 5.62
CA LEU A 64 0.18 -0.33 4.90
C LEU A 64 -0.10 -0.15 3.41
N VAL A 65 -0.88 -1.05 2.82
CA VAL A 65 -1.29 -0.99 1.42
C VAL A 65 -2.13 0.26 1.14
N LEU A 66 -3.16 0.53 1.94
CA LEU A 66 -3.99 1.73 1.77
C LEU A 66 -3.18 3.02 1.89
N ALA A 67 -2.25 3.08 2.85
CA ALA A 67 -1.34 4.19 3.02
C ALA A 67 -0.42 4.36 1.79
N ALA A 68 0.13 3.25 1.27
CA ALA A 68 0.96 3.26 0.07
C ALA A 68 0.18 3.76 -1.17
N PHE A 69 -1.07 3.31 -1.38
CA PHE A 69 -1.93 3.80 -2.46
C PHE A 69 -2.25 5.29 -2.34
N ALA A 70 -2.48 5.79 -1.12
CA ALA A 70 -2.65 7.22 -0.89
C ALA A 70 -1.37 8.03 -1.22
N CYS A 71 -0.20 7.46 -0.97
CA CYS A 71 1.09 8.06 -1.31
C CYS A 71 1.36 8.07 -2.83
N LEU A 72 0.88 7.05 -3.55
CA LEU A 72 1.05 6.86 -4.99
C LEU A 72 0.11 7.71 -5.87
N GLN A 73 -0.67 8.62 -5.28
CA GLN A 73 -1.54 9.50 -6.04
C GLN A 73 -0.75 10.34 -7.06
N ILE A 74 -1.24 10.38 -8.30
CA ILE A 74 -0.62 11.13 -9.39
C ILE A 74 -0.56 12.63 -9.03
N CYS A 75 -1.67 13.16 -8.50
CA CYS A 75 -1.74 14.55 -8.03
C CYS A 75 -0.97 14.72 -6.70
N PRO A 76 0.11 15.53 -6.65
CA PRO A 76 0.88 15.73 -5.42
C PRO A 76 0.06 16.30 -4.26
N LYS A 77 -0.98 17.10 -4.55
CA LYS A 77 -1.88 17.68 -3.54
C LYS A 77 -2.80 16.64 -2.89
N ALA A 78 -3.08 15.53 -3.59
CA ALA A 78 -3.90 14.44 -3.07
C ALA A 78 -3.11 13.45 -2.20
N ARG A 79 -1.77 13.51 -2.25
CA ARG A 79 -0.92 12.70 -1.36
C ARG A 79 -1.05 13.19 0.08
N PRO A 80 -1.00 12.31 1.08
CA PRO A 80 -0.97 12.70 2.49
C PRO A 80 0.34 13.44 2.86
N THR A 81 0.49 13.86 4.10
CA THR A 81 1.79 14.23 4.68
C THR A 81 2.46 13.00 5.30
N MET A 82 3.80 12.99 5.45
CA MET A 82 4.48 11.89 6.14
C MET A 82 4.01 11.73 7.59
N GLN A 83 3.59 12.81 8.25
CA GLN A 83 2.98 12.73 9.59
C GLN A 83 1.67 11.94 9.59
N GLN A 84 0.80 12.17 8.60
CA GLN A 84 -0.45 11.42 8.46
C GLN A 84 -0.18 9.94 8.15
N VAL A 85 0.80 9.66 7.29
CA VAL A 85 1.23 8.28 6.99
C VAL A 85 1.75 7.59 8.24
N TYR A 86 2.65 8.23 8.98
CA TYR A 86 3.19 7.71 10.24
C TYR A 86 2.07 7.39 11.24
N GLN A 87 1.16 8.34 11.47
CA GLN A 87 0.03 8.14 12.37
C GLN A 87 -0.88 6.99 11.93
N ALA A 88 -1.15 6.85 10.63
CA ALA A 88 -1.93 5.75 10.11
C ALA A 88 -1.26 4.41 10.36
N LEU A 89 0.06 4.32 10.24
CA LEU A 89 0.81 3.08 10.45
C LEU A 89 0.98 2.72 11.93
N THR A 90 1.17 3.70 12.82
CA THR A 90 1.42 3.46 14.25
C THR A 90 0.17 3.41 15.13
N ASN A 91 -0.99 3.83 14.61
CA ASN A 91 -2.22 3.80 15.39
C ASN A 91 -2.73 2.36 15.57
N ARG A 92 -2.53 1.81 16.77
CA ARG A 92 -2.95 0.46 17.16
C ARG A 92 -4.42 0.36 17.57
N ASN A 93 -5.12 1.48 17.80
CA ASN A 93 -6.51 1.52 18.23
C ASN A 93 -7.48 1.55 17.04
N ARG A 94 -7.31 0.64 16.08
CA ARG A 94 -8.18 0.55 14.90
C ARG A 94 -9.48 -0.18 15.28
N PRO A 95 -10.68 0.34 14.95
CA PRO A 95 -11.88 -0.47 15.00
C PRO A 95 -11.73 -1.65 14.03
N THR A 96 -11.61 -2.85 14.59
CA THR A 96 -11.37 -4.12 13.91
C THR A 96 -12.50 -4.56 12.98
N SER A 97 -13.66 -3.90 13.05
CA SER A 97 -14.89 -4.27 12.34
C SER A 97 -14.97 -3.80 10.88
N ILE A 98 -14.02 -3.01 10.37
CA ILE A 98 -14.08 -2.40 9.03
C ILE A 98 -13.11 -3.07 8.03
N LEU A 99 -12.05 -3.72 8.51
CA LEU A 99 -11.02 -4.31 7.64
C LEU A 99 -11.40 -5.74 7.25
N LYS A 100 -11.66 -5.93 5.95
CA LYS A 100 -11.87 -7.25 5.33
C LYS A 100 -10.56 -8.05 5.33
N HIS A 101 -10.63 -9.37 5.25
CA HIS A 101 -9.45 -10.22 5.08
C HIS A 101 -8.70 -9.93 3.77
N LEU A 102 -7.41 -10.29 3.69
CA LEU A 102 -6.57 -10.03 2.50
C LEU A 102 -7.15 -10.60 1.20
N HIS A 103 -7.88 -11.72 1.28
CA HIS A 103 -8.53 -12.37 0.13
C HIS A 103 -9.77 -11.63 -0.40
N GLU A 104 -10.27 -10.62 0.32
CA GLU A 104 -11.44 -9.80 -0.03
C GLU A 104 -11.07 -8.39 -0.50
N VAL A 105 -9.83 -7.96 -0.25
CA VAL A 105 -9.33 -6.65 -0.69
C VAL A 105 -8.94 -6.75 -2.16
N LYS A 106 -9.62 -5.98 -3.02
CA LYS A 106 -9.29 -5.84 -4.44
C LYS A 106 -8.48 -4.55 -4.65
N LEU A 107 -7.46 -4.65 -5.50
CA LEU A 107 -6.66 -3.51 -5.98
C LEU A 107 -7.21 -2.94 -7.29
#